data_AF-A0A4Q0T723-F1
#
_entry.id   AF-A0A4Q0T723-F1
#
_cell.length_a   1.000
_cell.length_b   1.000
_cell.length_c   1.000
_cell.angle_alpha   90.00
_cell.angle_beta   90.00
_cell.angle_gamma   90.00
#
_symmetry.space_group_name_H-M   'P 1'
#
loop_
_entity.id
_entity.type
_entity.pdbx_description
1 polymer ?
#
loop_
_entity_poly.entity_id
_entity_poly.type
_entity_poly.pdbx_seq_one_letter_code
_entity_poly.pdbx_strand_id
1 'polypeptide(L)'
;MFLRGLRVLVGMIALTVCAVAQQRAPIEDYIHTTWDTLTRSMLECKSVVDTKVTTAPILYLPAGMETPAAVAAMHAQCGVQIDHLPRPIGKMGDVKPSEFPKNGLLYLPNPYVVPGGRFNEMYGWDTYFILLGLVSDHRVALAKGIVENFFFEIENYGAILNANRTYFLTRSQPPFLSSMIREVYEAEPASGENDAWLAKAYEDAMRDYSLWTSPAHRAGETGLARYVDLGAGPVPEMADDSTYYPDVIRWLLAHPDAGAGYMMDAPDNPTDDQAATLAATSCDVKALKVCAAAHVDGHRLTAAYFRGDRAMRESGFDTSFRFGPFSGSTDQYAPVCLNSLLYKYETDMEHFATLLHRKQDAAMWAKRAVARKAAINRYLWNQTKSMFYDYDFVNKKASDYNYISAFYPLWAHLATPAQAAAMETQLPLFEHDGGLAMSDRASGTQWDLPFGWAPTNWLTIYGLTEYGDTTDALRLAKSFTQTIEQNYRNDGTLREKYNVVSGSANVAVSAGYKMNVIGFGWTNGAYLRLKAMLAAAPAKP
;
A
#
# COMPACT_ATOMS: atom_id res chain seq x y z
N MET A 1 53.43 -29.60 -24.82
CA MET A 1 54.46 -30.48 -24.24
C MET A 1 54.71 -29.98 -22.82
N PHE A 2 54.34 -30.79 -21.80
CA PHE A 2 54.56 -30.68 -20.34
C PHE A 2 54.14 -29.39 -19.60
N LEU A 3 53.02 -29.39 -18.85
CA LEU A 3 52.84 -29.80 -17.44
C LEU A 3 53.69 -29.02 -16.41
N ARG A 4 53.01 -28.25 -15.54
CA ARG A 4 53.09 -28.40 -14.07
C ARG A 4 51.99 -27.57 -13.39
N GLY A 5 50.99 -28.28 -12.88
CA GLY A 5 50.03 -27.77 -11.91
C GLY A 5 50.55 -27.96 -10.49
N LEU A 6 50.30 -26.96 -9.63
CA LEU A 6 50.52 -27.04 -8.20
C LEU A 6 49.14 -27.19 -7.54
N ARG A 7 48.78 -28.41 -7.13
CA ARG A 7 47.62 -28.68 -6.27
C ARG A 7 48.07 -28.48 -4.83
N VAL A 8 47.55 -27.44 -4.18
CA VAL A 8 47.61 -27.28 -2.72
C VAL A 8 46.54 -28.18 -2.12
N LEU A 9 46.97 -29.15 -1.32
CA LEU A 9 46.13 -30.04 -0.54
C LEU A 9 45.67 -29.28 0.71
N VAL A 10 44.41 -28.83 0.74
CA VAL A 10 43.79 -28.33 1.98
C VAL A 10 42.99 -29.49 2.56
N GLY A 11 43.46 -30.02 3.69
CA GLY A 11 42.77 -31.05 4.45
C GLY A 11 41.44 -30.52 5.00
N MET A 12 40.36 -31.26 4.77
CA MET A 12 39.08 -31.04 5.42
C MET A 12 39.23 -31.37 6.91
N ILE A 13 39.29 -30.34 7.75
CA ILE A 13 38.93 -30.45 9.16
C ILE A 13 37.41 -30.29 9.20
N ALA A 14 36.70 -31.38 9.44
CA ALA A 14 35.28 -31.35 9.74
C ALA A 14 35.10 -30.71 11.13
N LEU A 15 34.86 -29.40 11.15
CA LEU A 15 34.33 -28.70 12.32
C LEU A 15 32.84 -29.02 12.39
N THR A 16 32.48 -30.00 13.19
CA THR A 16 31.11 -30.23 13.66
C THR A 16 30.71 -29.01 14.50
N VAL A 17 30.16 -27.98 13.86
CA VAL A 17 29.47 -26.91 14.56
C VAL A 17 28.14 -27.50 15.00
N CYS A 18 28.03 -27.87 16.29
CA CYS A 18 26.74 -28.04 16.91
C CYS A 18 25.99 -26.71 16.77
N ALA A 19 25.02 -26.66 15.86
CA ALA A 19 24.07 -25.56 15.78
C ALA A 19 23.25 -25.59 17.07
N VAL A 20 23.67 -24.80 18.06
CA VAL A 20 22.79 -24.43 19.17
C VAL A 20 21.69 -23.61 18.51
N ALA A 21 20.48 -24.17 18.43
CA ALA A 21 19.32 -23.41 17.96
C ALA A 21 19.18 -22.20 18.88
N GLN A 22 19.53 -21.02 18.39
CA GLN A 22 19.39 -19.78 19.13
C GLN A 22 17.90 -19.61 19.43
N GLN A 23 17.54 -19.57 20.71
CA GLN A 23 16.15 -19.39 21.11
C GLN A 23 15.66 -18.05 20.59
N ARG A 24 14.57 -18.09 19.81
CA ARG A 24 13.94 -16.93 19.19
C ARG A 24 13.46 -15.95 20.26
N ALA A 25 13.55 -14.64 19.99
CA ALA A 25 13.09 -13.64 20.96
C ALA A 25 11.56 -13.71 21.10
N PRO A 26 10.96 -13.42 22.28
CA PRO A 26 9.51 -13.54 22.48
C PRO A 26 8.65 -12.76 21.46
N ILE A 27 9.13 -11.60 21.00
CA ILE A 27 8.44 -10.80 19.98
C ILE A 27 8.52 -11.44 18.58
N GLU A 28 9.63 -12.10 18.26
CA GLU A 28 9.78 -12.85 17.00
C GLU A 28 8.93 -14.12 17.02
N ASP A 29 8.80 -14.79 18.17
CA ASP A 29 7.85 -15.90 18.38
C ASP A 29 6.39 -15.45 18.21
N TYR A 30 6.05 -14.29 18.78
CA TYR A 30 4.74 -13.66 18.56
C TYR A 30 4.50 -13.41 17.07
N ILE A 31 5.47 -12.83 16.34
CA ILE A 31 5.33 -12.56 14.91
C ILE A 31 5.15 -13.87 14.12
N HIS A 32 5.96 -14.89 14.40
CA HIS A 32 5.91 -16.18 13.73
C HIS A 32 4.54 -16.86 13.84
N THR A 33 3.95 -16.85 15.03
CA THR A 33 2.61 -17.41 15.29
C THR A 33 1.49 -16.52 14.76
N THR A 34 1.73 -15.20 14.72
CA THR A 34 0.77 -14.24 14.19
C THR A 34 0.57 -14.40 12.68
N TRP A 35 1.58 -14.84 11.91
CA TRP A 35 1.39 -15.13 10.49
C TRP A 35 0.29 -16.16 10.24
N ASP A 36 0.25 -17.23 11.02
CA ASP A 36 -0.81 -18.25 10.92
C ASP A 36 -2.18 -17.69 11.35
N THR A 37 -2.18 -16.82 12.37
CA THR A 37 -3.40 -16.16 12.87
C THR A 37 -3.99 -15.17 11.84
N LEU A 38 -3.12 -14.45 11.12
CA LEU A 38 -3.50 -13.49 10.07
C LEU A 38 -3.74 -14.15 8.71
N THR A 39 -3.37 -15.42 8.54
CA THR A 39 -3.66 -16.14 7.30
C THR A 39 -5.16 -16.36 7.15
N ARG A 40 -5.65 -16.14 5.94
CA ARG A 40 -7.01 -16.42 5.48
C ARG A 40 -6.92 -17.31 4.26
N SER A 41 -7.98 -18.09 4.08
CA SER A 41 -8.21 -18.88 2.89
C SER A 41 -9.69 -18.82 2.55
N MET A 42 -10.02 -18.77 1.26
CA MET A 42 -11.40 -18.83 0.77
C MET A 42 -12.10 -20.16 1.07
N LEU A 43 -11.39 -21.08 1.71
CA LEU A 43 -11.89 -22.37 2.16
C LEU A 43 -12.35 -22.38 3.63
N GLU A 44 -12.13 -21.28 4.37
CA GLU A 44 -12.44 -21.18 5.79
C GLU A 44 -13.59 -20.20 6.06
N CYS A 45 -14.57 -20.60 6.90
CA CYS A 45 -15.74 -19.77 7.20
C CYS A 45 -15.38 -18.37 7.74
N LYS A 46 -14.33 -18.27 8.57
CA LYS A 46 -13.90 -17.01 9.19
C LYS A 46 -13.42 -15.97 8.18
N SER A 47 -13.03 -16.39 6.97
CA SER A 47 -12.45 -15.51 5.95
C SER A 47 -13.49 -14.74 5.15
N VAL A 48 -14.72 -15.23 5.05
CA VAL A 48 -15.73 -14.65 4.13
C VAL A 48 -16.61 -13.58 4.78
N VAL A 49 -16.65 -13.55 6.11
CA VAL A 49 -17.44 -12.58 6.88
C VAL A 49 -16.88 -11.17 6.71
N ASP A 50 -17.76 -10.19 6.48
CA ASP A 50 -17.43 -8.77 6.50
C ASP A 50 -18.09 -8.11 7.70
N THR A 51 -17.30 -7.55 8.62
CA THR A 51 -17.86 -6.80 9.76
C THR A 51 -18.14 -5.33 9.40
N LYS A 52 -17.72 -4.87 8.22
CA LYS A 52 -17.81 -3.47 7.76
C LYS A 52 -19.14 -3.20 7.04
N VAL A 53 -19.83 -4.25 6.61
CA VAL A 53 -21.16 -4.18 6.00
C VAL A 53 -22.09 -5.17 6.70
N THR A 54 -23.39 -4.88 6.71
CA THR A 54 -24.41 -5.70 7.40
C THR A 54 -25.00 -6.82 6.54
N THR A 55 -24.42 -7.09 5.36
CA THR A 55 -24.91 -8.08 4.41
C THR A 55 -24.45 -9.49 4.77
N ALA A 56 -25.29 -10.50 4.49
CA ALA A 56 -24.86 -11.90 4.57
C ALA A 56 -23.60 -12.12 3.71
N PRO A 57 -22.65 -12.97 4.14
CA PRO A 57 -21.40 -13.17 3.43
C PRO A 57 -21.65 -13.78 2.05
N ILE A 58 -21.13 -13.09 1.01
CA ILE A 58 -21.16 -13.54 -0.38
C ILE A 58 -19.71 -13.67 -0.85
N LEU A 59 -19.41 -14.79 -1.51
CA LEU A 59 -18.19 -14.98 -2.27
C LEU A 59 -18.51 -14.92 -3.76
N TYR A 60 -17.87 -13.99 -4.46
CA TYR A 60 -17.98 -13.79 -5.91
C TYR A 60 -16.84 -14.50 -6.64
N LEU A 61 -17.20 -15.42 -7.54
CA LEU A 61 -16.29 -16.06 -8.48
C LEU A 61 -16.22 -15.26 -9.80
N PRO A 62 -15.08 -15.27 -10.53
CA PRO A 62 -15.02 -14.72 -11.88
C PRO A 62 -16.09 -15.28 -12.82
N ALA A 63 -16.52 -14.46 -13.77
CA ALA A 63 -17.57 -14.85 -14.70
C ALA A 63 -17.18 -16.09 -15.51
N GLY A 64 -18.03 -17.12 -15.50
CA GLY A 64 -17.79 -18.38 -16.20
C GLY A 64 -16.80 -19.33 -15.52
N MET A 65 -16.25 -18.98 -14.36
CA MET A 65 -15.42 -19.90 -13.57
C MET A 65 -16.27 -21.02 -12.98
N GLU A 66 -15.88 -22.27 -13.18
CA GLU A 66 -16.49 -23.39 -12.46
C GLU A 66 -16.20 -23.26 -10.95
N THR A 67 -17.22 -23.50 -10.12
CA THR A 67 -17.05 -23.46 -8.67
C THR A 67 -16.07 -24.55 -8.21
N PRO A 68 -14.91 -24.20 -7.63
CA PRO A 68 -13.97 -25.21 -7.15
C PRO A 68 -14.60 -26.12 -6.10
N ALA A 69 -14.29 -27.41 -6.11
CA ALA A 69 -14.89 -28.38 -5.18
C ALA A 69 -14.70 -27.97 -3.70
N ALA A 70 -13.54 -27.40 -3.37
CA ALA A 70 -13.26 -26.92 -2.02
C ALA A 70 -14.13 -25.70 -1.63
N VAL A 71 -14.47 -24.83 -2.59
CA VAL A 71 -15.38 -23.69 -2.38
C VAL A 71 -16.83 -24.18 -2.21
N ALA A 72 -17.26 -25.16 -3.00
CA ALA A 72 -18.57 -25.79 -2.83
C ALA A 72 -18.71 -26.47 -1.46
N ALA A 73 -17.64 -27.12 -0.97
CA ALA A 73 -17.60 -27.69 0.37
C ALA A 73 -17.69 -26.61 1.46
N MET A 74 -16.97 -25.50 1.31
CA MET A 74 -17.04 -24.35 2.21
C MET A 74 -18.46 -23.76 2.25
N HIS A 75 -19.12 -23.60 1.11
CA HIS A 75 -20.52 -23.15 1.05
C HIS A 75 -21.46 -24.04 1.88
N ALA A 76 -21.35 -25.37 1.71
CA ALA A 76 -22.17 -26.32 2.47
C ALA A 76 -21.91 -26.26 3.98
N GLN A 77 -20.67 -25.98 4.39
CA GLN A 77 -20.29 -25.90 5.80
C GLN A 77 -20.66 -24.56 6.45
N CYS A 78 -20.46 -23.45 5.73
CA CYS A 78 -20.49 -22.11 6.31
C CYS A 78 -21.77 -21.33 5.98
N GLY A 79 -22.61 -21.81 5.04
CA GLY A 79 -23.81 -21.11 4.59
C GLY A 79 -23.52 -19.80 3.82
N VAL A 80 -22.31 -19.66 3.28
CA VAL A 80 -21.88 -18.49 2.49
C VAL A 80 -22.51 -18.54 1.11
N GLN A 81 -23.15 -17.48 0.64
CA GLN A 81 -23.69 -17.45 -0.73
C GLN A 81 -22.54 -17.41 -1.76
N ILE A 82 -22.58 -18.28 -2.77
CA ILE A 82 -21.66 -18.22 -3.92
C ILE A 82 -22.40 -17.59 -5.09
N ASP A 83 -21.86 -16.50 -5.60
CA ASP A 83 -22.32 -15.83 -6.81
C ASP A 83 -21.17 -15.73 -7.83
N HIS A 84 -21.52 -15.39 -9.08
CA HIS A 84 -20.55 -15.09 -10.12
C HIS A 84 -20.60 -13.62 -10.49
N LEU A 85 -19.45 -13.08 -10.90
CA LEU A 85 -19.40 -11.78 -11.54
C LEU A 85 -20.29 -11.79 -12.80
N PRO A 86 -21.00 -10.69 -13.08
CA PRO A 86 -22.01 -10.66 -14.14
C PRO A 86 -21.42 -10.83 -15.55
N ARG A 87 -20.12 -10.57 -15.70
CA ARG A 87 -19.37 -10.62 -16.96
C ARG A 87 -17.86 -10.66 -16.69
N PRO A 88 -17.04 -11.13 -17.64
CA PRO A 88 -15.59 -11.03 -17.54
C PRO A 88 -15.14 -9.57 -17.40
N ILE A 89 -14.12 -9.34 -16.58
CA ILE A 89 -13.51 -8.02 -16.35
C ILE A 89 -12.14 -8.04 -16.99
N GLY A 90 -11.93 -7.21 -18.02
CA GLY A 90 -10.66 -7.13 -18.75
C GLY A 90 -9.75 -6.01 -18.24
N LYS A 91 -10.33 -4.98 -17.63
CA LYS A 91 -9.62 -3.84 -17.01
C LYS A 91 -10.40 -3.30 -15.83
N MET A 92 -9.69 -2.67 -14.90
CA MET A 92 -10.30 -1.95 -13.78
C MET A 92 -11.35 -0.94 -14.27
N GLY A 93 -12.51 -0.92 -13.62
CA GLY A 93 -13.63 -0.05 -13.98
C GLY A 93 -14.56 -0.57 -15.08
N ASP A 94 -14.35 -1.76 -15.65
CA ASP A 94 -15.34 -2.40 -16.55
C ASP A 94 -16.68 -2.67 -15.86
N VAL A 95 -16.65 -2.85 -14.53
CA VAL A 95 -17.82 -3.02 -13.68
C VAL A 95 -17.75 -2.01 -12.55
N LYS A 96 -18.89 -1.38 -12.23
CA LYS A 96 -19.01 -0.42 -11.15
C LYS A 96 -19.54 -1.09 -9.87
N PRO A 97 -19.10 -0.68 -8.68
CA PRO A 97 -19.68 -1.15 -7.41
C PRO A 97 -21.20 -1.04 -7.33
N SER A 98 -21.79 -0.02 -7.96
CA SER A 98 -23.24 0.20 -8.01
C SER A 98 -24.01 -0.89 -8.79
N GLU A 99 -23.33 -1.70 -9.60
CA GLU A 99 -23.93 -2.83 -10.32
C GLU A 99 -24.16 -4.05 -9.40
N PHE A 100 -23.63 -4.04 -8.17
CA PHE A 100 -23.77 -5.12 -7.21
C PHE A 100 -24.83 -4.76 -6.16
N PRO A 101 -26.00 -5.44 -6.13
CA PRO A 101 -27.03 -5.19 -5.13
C PRO A 101 -26.57 -5.52 -3.70
N LYS A 102 -25.60 -6.43 -3.58
CA LYS A 102 -25.00 -6.87 -2.31
C LYS A 102 -23.49 -6.87 -2.46
N ASN A 103 -22.80 -6.35 -1.46
CA ASN A 103 -21.34 -6.36 -1.43
C ASN A 103 -20.84 -7.75 -1.00
N GLY A 104 -19.68 -8.17 -1.54
CA GLY A 104 -19.10 -9.47 -1.23
C GLY A 104 -17.60 -9.53 -1.44
N LEU A 105 -17.00 -10.63 -0.97
CA LEU A 105 -15.58 -10.96 -1.14
C LEU A 105 -15.36 -11.52 -2.55
N LEU A 106 -14.26 -11.13 -3.19
CA LEU A 106 -13.83 -11.64 -4.49
C LEU A 106 -12.90 -12.82 -4.27
N TYR A 107 -13.13 -13.91 -4.98
CA TYR A 107 -12.36 -15.14 -4.86
C TYR A 107 -10.87 -14.94 -5.17
N LEU A 108 -10.02 -15.59 -4.38
CA LEU A 108 -8.60 -15.72 -4.61
C LEU A 108 -8.20 -17.20 -4.43
N PRO A 109 -7.35 -17.76 -5.31
CA PRO A 109 -7.05 -19.19 -5.30
C PRO A 109 -6.12 -19.63 -4.16
N ASN A 110 -5.22 -18.77 -3.69
CA ASN A 110 -4.22 -19.11 -2.68
C ASN A 110 -4.55 -18.49 -1.31
N PRO A 111 -4.10 -19.11 -0.20
CA PRO A 111 -4.10 -18.45 1.10
C PRO A 111 -3.32 -17.13 1.06
N TYR A 112 -3.76 -16.16 1.86
CA TYR A 112 -3.13 -14.85 1.98
C TYR A 112 -3.16 -14.36 3.41
N VAL A 113 -2.34 -13.36 3.71
CA VAL A 113 -2.24 -12.77 5.05
C VAL A 113 -2.92 -11.41 5.04
N VAL A 114 -3.83 -11.18 5.99
CA VAL A 114 -4.53 -9.90 6.15
C VAL A 114 -3.72 -8.91 7.00
N PRO A 115 -3.98 -7.60 6.91
CA PRO A 115 -3.27 -6.62 7.72
C PRO A 115 -3.46 -6.81 9.23
N GLY A 116 -4.67 -7.08 9.72
CA GLY A 116 -4.91 -7.29 11.15
C GLY A 116 -6.36 -7.13 11.60
N GLY A 117 -6.67 -7.60 12.81
CA GLY A 117 -7.96 -7.41 13.49
C GLY A 117 -9.19 -7.71 12.63
N ARG A 118 -9.94 -6.66 12.27
CA ARG A 118 -11.23 -6.75 11.57
C ARG A 118 -11.13 -6.98 10.05
N PHE A 119 -9.93 -6.88 9.48
CA PHE A 119 -9.71 -7.06 8.05
C PHE A 119 -9.70 -8.56 7.70
N ASN A 120 -10.46 -8.94 6.69
CA ASN A 120 -10.53 -10.31 6.16
C ASN A 120 -10.09 -10.40 4.70
N GLU A 121 -9.74 -9.26 4.10
CA GLU A 121 -9.37 -9.09 2.71
C GLU A 121 -7.86 -9.03 2.55
N MET A 122 -7.40 -9.46 1.37
CA MET A 122 -6.05 -9.20 0.91
C MET A 122 -5.98 -7.75 0.46
N TYR A 123 -5.08 -6.95 1.03
CA TYR A 123 -4.87 -5.54 0.67
C TYR A 123 -3.66 -5.38 -0.25
N GLY A 124 -3.72 -4.45 -1.19
CA GLY A 124 -2.69 -4.26 -2.21
C GLY A 124 -1.29 -3.98 -1.64
N TRP A 125 -1.08 -2.83 -1.01
CA TRP A 125 0.27 -2.40 -0.61
C TRP A 125 0.74 -2.97 0.74
N ASP A 126 -0.17 -3.25 1.68
CA ASP A 126 0.13 -3.93 2.95
C ASP A 126 0.87 -5.25 2.70
N THR A 127 0.43 -5.94 1.64
CA THR A 127 0.98 -7.24 1.23
C THR A 127 2.46 -7.18 0.94
N TYR A 128 3.00 -6.08 0.40
CA TYR A 128 4.46 -5.98 0.19
C TYR A 128 5.23 -6.10 1.50
N PHE A 129 4.82 -5.35 2.53
CA PHE A 129 5.50 -5.37 3.82
C PHE A 129 5.29 -6.70 4.56
N ILE A 130 4.11 -7.29 4.44
CA ILE A 130 3.83 -8.64 4.92
C ILE A 130 4.75 -9.66 4.24
N LEU A 131 4.87 -9.59 2.91
CA LEU A 131 5.71 -10.48 2.12
C LEU A 131 7.16 -10.40 2.54
N LEU A 132 7.69 -9.19 2.78
CA LEU A 132 9.04 -9.01 3.33
C LEU A 132 9.22 -9.78 4.64
N GLY A 133 8.22 -9.74 5.52
CA GLY A 133 8.20 -10.46 6.79
C GLY A 133 8.09 -11.98 6.64
N LEU A 134 7.25 -12.46 5.72
CA LEU A 134 7.11 -13.88 5.42
C LEU A 134 8.41 -14.47 4.87
N VAL A 135 9.09 -13.75 3.97
CA VAL A 135 10.39 -14.16 3.45
C VAL A 135 11.44 -14.18 4.58
N SER A 136 11.46 -13.16 5.44
CA SER A 136 12.35 -13.13 6.62
C SER A 136 12.08 -14.25 7.63
N ASP A 137 10.84 -14.75 7.70
CA ASP A 137 10.44 -15.89 8.55
C ASP A 137 10.39 -17.22 7.79
N HIS A 138 11.05 -17.30 6.63
CA HIS A 138 11.19 -18.53 5.81
C HIS A 138 9.87 -19.14 5.31
N ARG A 139 8.81 -18.32 5.15
CA ARG A 139 7.49 -18.71 4.63
C ARG A 139 7.33 -18.35 3.14
N VAL A 140 8.35 -18.65 2.33
CA VAL A 140 8.43 -18.24 0.91
C VAL A 140 7.28 -18.81 0.07
N ALA A 141 6.82 -20.03 0.34
CA ALA A 141 5.69 -20.62 -0.39
C ALA A 141 4.38 -19.82 -0.21
N LEU A 142 4.13 -19.32 1.01
CA LEU A 142 2.96 -18.46 1.27
C LEU A 142 3.12 -17.10 0.58
N ALA A 143 4.32 -16.51 0.62
CA ALA A 143 4.64 -15.28 -0.10
C ALA A 143 4.42 -15.42 -1.62
N LYS A 144 4.83 -16.55 -2.21
CA LYS A 144 4.60 -16.85 -3.63
C LYS A 144 3.12 -16.99 -3.97
N GLY A 145 2.35 -17.74 -3.18
CA GLY A 145 0.91 -17.88 -3.38
C GLY A 145 0.16 -16.55 -3.29
N ILE A 146 0.61 -15.65 -2.42
CA ILE A 146 0.11 -14.27 -2.32
C ILE A 146 0.40 -13.49 -3.61
N VAL A 147 1.61 -13.55 -4.17
CA VAL A 147 1.91 -12.88 -5.45
C VAL A 147 1.04 -13.45 -6.58
N GLU A 148 0.81 -14.77 -6.58
CA GLU A 148 -0.08 -15.42 -7.55
C GLU A 148 -1.56 -15.02 -7.40
N ASN A 149 -2.00 -14.63 -6.19
CA ASN A 149 -3.31 -14.02 -6.02
C ASN A 149 -3.40 -12.68 -6.75
N PHE A 150 -2.35 -11.86 -6.77
CA PHE A 150 -2.35 -10.63 -7.57
C PHE A 150 -2.37 -10.91 -9.08
N PHE A 151 -1.69 -11.96 -9.55
CA PHE A 151 -1.83 -12.39 -10.95
C PHE A 151 -3.29 -12.75 -11.26
N PHE A 152 -3.94 -13.48 -10.34
CA PHE A 152 -5.34 -13.80 -10.45
C PHE A 152 -6.24 -12.55 -10.48
N GLU A 153 -5.98 -11.55 -9.63
CA GLU A 153 -6.71 -10.27 -9.66
C GLU A 153 -6.53 -9.53 -10.98
N ILE A 154 -5.31 -9.46 -11.52
CA ILE A 154 -5.03 -8.83 -12.79
C ILE A 154 -5.78 -9.53 -13.93
N GLU A 155 -5.78 -10.86 -13.93
CA GLU A 155 -6.42 -11.68 -14.96
C GLU A 155 -7.96 -11.66 -14.91
N ASN A 156 -8.55 -11.53 -13.71
CA ASN A 156 -9.99 -11.74 -13.51
C ASN A 156 -10.75 -10.48 -13.05
N TYR A 157 -10.04 -9.50 -12.49
CA TYR A 157 -10.57 -8.23 -11.97
C TYR A 157 -9.91 -7.01 -12.62
N GLY A 158 -8.95 -7.23 -13.54
CA GLY A 158 -8.39 -6.24 -14.45
C GLY A 158 -7.26 -5.39 -13.87
N ALA A 159 -6.94 -5.51 -12.58
CA ALA A 159 -5.77 -4.94 -11.91
C ALA A 159 -5.69 -5.44 -10.46
N ILE A 160 -4.59 -5.11 -9.76
CA ILE A 160 -4.52 -5.25 -8.30
C ILE A 160 -5.54 -4.31 -7.65
N LEU A 161 -6.37 -4.85 -6.77
CA LEU A 161 -7.39 -4.09 -6.07
C LEU A 161 -6.85 -3.49 -4.77
N ASN A 162 -7.51 -2.44 -4.28
CA ASN A 162 -7.25 -1.92 -2.93
C ASN A 162 -7.39 -3.04 -1.90
N ALA A 163 -8.50 -3.77 -1.97
CA ALA A 163 -8.64 -5.09 -1.39
C ALA A 163 -9.65 -5.91 -2.20
N ASN A 164 -9.68 -7.24 -2.02
CA ASN A 164 -10.50 -8.15 -2.84
C ASN A 164 -12.00 -8.14 -2.48
N ARG A 165 -12.69 -6.99 -2.53
CA ARG A 165 -14.16 -6.85 -2.38
C ARG A 165 -14.78 -6.12 -3.57
N THR A 166 -16.06 -6.38 -3.82
CA THR A 166 -16.80 -5.78 -4.94
C THR A 166 -16.76 -4.24 -4.97
N TYR A 167 -16.76 -3.59 -3.82
CA TYR A 167 -16.71 -2.12 -3.73
C TYR A 167 -15.31 -1.51 -3.97
N PHE A 168 -14.28 -2.34 -4.17
CA PHE A 168 -12.94 -1.94 -4.58
C PHE A 168 -12.64 -2.21 -6.07
N LEU A 169 -13.59 -2.73 -6.86
CA LEU A 169 -13.38 -3.04 -8.30
C LEU A 169 -13.02 -1.84 -9.20
N THR A 170 -13.03 -0.62 -8.64
CA THR A 170 -12.63 0.61 -9.33
C THR A 170 -11.39 1.27 -8.74
N ARG A 171 -10.79 0.70 -7.69
CA ARG A 171 -9.73 1.31 -6.90
C ARG A 171 -8.58 0.36 -6.65
N SER A 172 -7.37 0.82 -6.90
CA SER A 172 -6.14 0.07 -6.60
C SER A 172 -5.51 0.52 -5.28
N GLN A 173 -4.21 0.24 -5.11
CA GLN A 173 -3.35 0.72 -4.03
C GLN A 173 -1.90 0.89 -4.54
N PRO A 174 -0.97 1.53 -3.79
CA PRO A 174 0.38 1.80 -4.26
C PRO A 174 1.09 0.57 -4.88
N PRO A 175 1.65 0.66 -6.10
CA PRO A 175 2.07 -0.53 -6.86
C PRO A 175 3.45 -1.06 -6.45
N PHE A 176 3.46 -2.12 -5.65
CA PHE A 176 4.68 -2.83 -5.23
C PHE A 176 4.89 -4.18 -5.93
N LEU A 177 4.04 -4.56 -6.90
CA LEU A 177 4.04 -5.92 -7.48
C LEU A 177 5.39 -6.33 -8.06
N SER A 178 6.08 -5.46 -8.79
CA SER A 178 7.41 -5.77 -9.33
C SER A 178 8.41 -6.12 -8.22
N SER A 179 8.40 -5.38 -7.11
CA SER A 179 9.29 -5.64 -5.98
C SER A 179 8.88 -6.87 -5.18
N MET A 180 7.58 -7.18 -5.11
CA MET A 180 7.09 -8.45 -4.55
C MET A 180 7.53 -9.67 -5.38
N ILE A 181 7.41 -9.59 -6.71
CA ILE A 181 7.89 -10.62 -7.64
C ILE A 181 9.38 -10.85 -7.43
N ARG A 182 10.16 -9.76 -7.38
CA ARG A 182 11.60 -9.81 -7.18
C ARG A 182 11.98 -10.50 -5.87
N GLU A 183 11.33 -10.12 -4.78
CA GLU A 183 11.62 -10.68 -3.46
C GLU A 183 11.35 -12.20 -3.39
N VAL A 184 10.26 -12.67 -4.03
CA VAL A 184 9.96 -14.11 -4.11
C VAL A 184 10.95 -14.82 -5.02
N TYR A 185 11.22 -14.26 -6.20
CA TYR A 185 12.13 -14.85 -7.18
C TYR A 185 13.54 -15.04 -6.61
N GLU A 186 14.06 -14.02 -5.91
CA GLU A 186 15.40 -14.04 -5.31
C GLU A 186 15.47 -14.92 -4.04
N ALA A 187 14.35 -15.17 -3.38
CA ALA A 187 14.27 -16.07 -2.23
C ALA A 187 14.23 -17.56 -2.60
N GLU A 188 13.87 -17.90 -3.84
CA GLU A 188 13.85 -19.28 -4.34
C GLU A 188 15.17 -19.67 -5.04
N PRO A 189 15.59 -20.95 -4.98
CA PRO A 189 16.76 -21.41 -5.72
C PRO A 189 16.62 -21.21 -7.23
N ALA A 190 17.72 -20.85 -7.88
CA ALA A 190 17.78 -20.77 -9.34
C ALA A 190 17.42 -22.12 -9.97
N SER A 191 16.35 -22.14 -10.77
CA SER A 191 15.81 -23.34 -11.40
C SER A 191 14.96 -22.95 -12.61
N GLY A 192 14.78 -23.89 -13.56
CA GLY A 192 13.91 -23.65 -14.71
C GLY A 192 12.44 -23.42 -14.34
N GLU A 193 11.99 -23.91 -13.17
CA GLU A 193 10.66 -23.63 -12.62
C GLU A 193 10.54 -22.19 -12.15
N ASN A 194 11.57 -21.67 -11.46
CA ASN A 194 11.61 -20.27 -11.03
C ASN A 194 11.69 -19.31 -12.23
N ASP A 195 12.47 -19.66 -13.27
CA ASP A 195 12.53 -18.90 -14.52
C ASP A 195 11.18 -18.87 -15.26
N ALA A 196 10.47 -20.01 -15.29
CA ALA A 196 9.14 -20.09 -15.89
C ALA A 196 8.09 -19.28 -15.10
N TRP A 197 8.19 -19.30 -13.77
CA TRP A 197 7.35 -18.47 -12.91
C TRP A 197 7.61 -16.98 -13.15
N LEU A 198 8.87 -16.55 -13.25
CA LEU A 198 9.24 -15.17 -13.57
C LEU A 198 8.70 -14.75 -14.95
N ALA A 199 8.72 -15.65 -15.94
CA ALA A 199 8.17 -15.37 -17.27
C ALA A 199 6.65 -15.10 -17.23
N LYS A 200 5.90 -15.83 -16.41
CA LYS A 200 4.47 -15.53 -16.17
C LYS A 200 4.30 -14.22 -15.41
N ALA A 201 5.04 -14.06 -14.31
CA ALA A 201 5.00 -12.87 -13.47
C ALA A 201 5.27 -11.59 -14.26
N TYR A 202 6.17 -11.66 -15.23
CA TYR A 202 6.48 -10.56 -16.14
C TYR A 202 5.25 -10.08 -16.93
N GLU A 203 4.46 -10.99 -17.51
CA GLU A 203 3.27 -10.63 -18.30
C GLU A 203 2.20 -9.97 -17.44
N ASP A 204 1.97 -10.50 -16.23
CA ASP A 204 0.99 -9.93 -15.30
C ASP A 204 1.47 -8.57 -14.76
N ALA A 205 2.76 -8.44 -14.47
CA ALA A 205 3.35 -7.16 -14.07
C ALA A 205 3.28 -6.09 -15.15
N MET A 206 3.41 -6.45 -16.44
CA MET A 206 3.18 -5.53 -17.55
C MET A 206 1.74 -5.02 -17.59
N ARG A 207 0.76 -5.90 -17.34
CA ARG A 207 -0.66 -5.53 -17.31
C ARG A 207 -0.96 -4.62 -16.13
N ASP A 208 -0.45 -4.92 -14.94
CA ASP A 208 -0.60 -4.04 -13.77
C ASP A 208 -0.02 -2.64 -14.02
N TYR A 209 1.21 -2.56 -14.54
CA TYR A 209 1.83 -1.28 -14.90
C TYR A 209 1.01 -0.47 -15.93
N SER A 210 0.24 -1.14 -16.79
CA SER A 210 -0.60 -0.47 -17.79
C SER A 210 -1.76 0.34 -17.17
N LEU A 211 -2.26 -0.05 -15.98
CA LEU A 211 -3.23 0.74 -15.22
C LEU A 211 -2.66 2.12 -14.90
N TRP A 212 -1.46 2.14 -14.32
CA TRP A 212 -0.81 3.35 -13.82
C TRP A 212 -0.31 4.30 -14.92
N THR A 213 -0.25 3.82 -16.16
CA THR A 213 0.06 4.63 -17.35
C THR A 213 -1.13 4.88 -18.27
N SER A 214 -2.32 4.45 -17.84
CA SER A 214 -3.59 4.73 -18.51
C SER A 214 -3.90 6.23 -18.52
N PRO A 215 -4.75 6.71 -19.45
CA PRO A 215 -5.12 8.12 -19.51
C PRO A 215 -5.69 8.68 -18.21
N ALA A 216 -6.43 7.89 -17.42
CA ALA A 216 -7.02 8.34 -16.16
C ALA A 216 -5.93 8.73 -15.14
N HIS A 217 -4.90 7.89 -15.03
CA HIS A 217 -3.80 8.03 -14.10
C HIS A 217 -2.73 9.03 -14.56
N ARG A 218 -2.85 9.66 -15.73
CA ARG A 218 -1.88 10.69 -16.16
C ARG A 218 -2.04 11.97 -15.35
N ALA A 219 -0.93 12.49 -14.84
CA ALA A 219 -0.88 13.80 -14.18
C ALA A 219 -0.67 14.92 -15.21
N GLY A 220 -1.71 15.21 -15.99
CA GLY A 220 -1.64 16.17 -17.11
C GLY A 220 -0.54 15.82 -18.12
N GLU A 221 0.19 16.84 -18.58
CA GLU A 221 1.27 16.71 -19.57
C GLU A 221 2.67 16.49 -18.95
N THR A 222 2.74 16.17 -17.65
CA THR A 222 4.02 16.08 -16.92
C THR A 222 4.85 14.86 -17.27
N GLY A 223 4.23 13.83 -17.88
CA GLY A 223 4.81 12.49 -18.02
C GLY A 223 4.80 11.67 -16.72
N LEU A 224 4.20 12.19 -15.65
CA LEU A 224 4.03 11.52 -14.36
C LEU A 224 2.62 10.94 -14.21
N ALA A 225 2.44 10.10 -13.20
CA ALA A 225 1.15 9.54 -12.82
C ALA A 225 0.57 10.21 -11.56
N ARG A 226 -0.75 10.07 -11.39
CA ARG A 226 -1.56 10.45 -10.22
C ARG A 226 -2.38 9.27 -9.74
N TYR A 227 -2.83 9.31 -8.50
CA TYR A 227 -3.87 8.40 -8.00
C TYR A 227 -5.25 8.86 -8.49
N VAL A 228 -6.09 7.91 -8.90
CA VAL A 228 -7.49 8.11 -9.25
C VAL A 228 -8.28 6.79 -9.16
N ASP A 229 -9.27 6.75 -8.28
CA ASP A 229 -10.32 5.72 -8.32
C ASP A 229 -11.28 6.01 -9.48
N LEU A 230 -11.64 4.97 -10.25
CA LEU A 230 -12.56 5.08 -11.39
C LEU A 230 -14.05 5.13 -10.98
N GLY A 231 -14.33 5.03 -9.68
CA GLY A 231 -15.65 5.15 -9.06
C GLY A 231 -16.09 6.60 -8.84
N ALA A 232 -17.31 6.77 -8.33
CA ALA A 232 -17.93 8.08 -8.08
C ALA A 232 -18.69 8.13 -6.75
N GLY A 233 -18.90 9.36 -6.24
CA GLY A 233 -19.58 9.60 -4.96
C GLY A 233 -18.76 9.11 -3.76
N PRO A 234 -19.34 9.12 -2.54
CA PRO A 234 -18.66 8.60 -1.36
C PRO A 234 -18.38 7.11 -1.50
N VAL A 235 -17.39 6.62 -0.75
CA VAL A 235 -17.04 5.21 -0.78
C VAL A 235 -18.02 4.35 0.03
N PRO A 236 -18.45 3.17 -0.47
CA PRO A 236 -19.43 2.33 0.23
C PRO A 236 -18.95 1.79 1.58
N GLU A 237 -17.65 1.56 1.75
CA GLU A 237 -17.09 1.00 2.98
C GLU A 237 -17.09 1.97 4.17
N MET A 238 -17.46 3.25 3.96
CA MET A 238 -17.70 4.20 5.06
C MET A 238 -19.12 4.08 5.64
N ALA A 239 -19.87 3.04 5.28
CA ALA A 239 -21.21 2.80 5.83
C ALA A 239 -21.20 2.46 7.33
N ASP A 240 -20.08 1.99 7.88
CA ASP A 240 -19.92 1.69 9.32
C ASP A 240 -19.35 2.85 10.13
N ASP A 241 -18.91 3.93 9.48
CA ASP A 241 -18.53 5.21 10.09
C ASP A 241 -19.39 6.32 9.49
N SER A 242 -20.62 6.41 10.00
CA SER A 242 -21.62 7.38 9.53
C SER A 242 -21.28 8.84 9.87
N THR A 243 -20.23 9.11 10.66
CA THR A 243 -19.89 10.49 11.05
C THR A 243 -18.76 11.07 10.23
N TYR A 244 -17.92 10.27 9.55
CA TYR A 244 -16.77 10.79 8.81
C TYR A 244 -17.08 11.96 7.86
N TYR A 245 -17.96 11.77 6.87
CA TYR A 245 -18.28 12.85 5.94
C TYR A 245 -18.97 14.04 6.62
N PRO A 246 -19.94 13.86 7.55
CA PRO A 246 -20.43 14.96 8.38
C PRO A 246 -19.34 15.69 9.17
N ASP A 247 -18.35 14.99 9.72
CA ASP A 247 -17.24 15.60 10.47
C ASP A 247 -16.30 16.41 9.56
N VAL A 248 -16.07 15.94 8.33
CA VAL A 248 -15.37 16.73 7.30
C VAL A 248 -16.15 18.03 7.01
N ILE A 249 -17.47 17.95 6.81
CA ILE A 249 -18.30 19.14 6.53
C ILE A 249 -18.25 20.11 7.71
N ARG A 250 -18.40 19.64 8.95
CA ARG A 250 -18.26 20.48 10.16
C ARG A 250 -16.91 21.16 10.22
N TRP A 251 -15.84 20.43 9.91
CA TRP A 251 -14.50 20.99 9.90
C TRP A 251 -14.36 22.08 8.84
N LEU A 252 -14.84 21.85 7.61
CA LEU A 252 -14.78 22.84 6.52
C LEU A 252 -15.63 24.09 6.83
N LEU A 253 -16.80 23.92 7.46
CA LEU A 253 -17.61 25.05 7.93
C LEU A 253 -16.90 25.90 8.99
N ALA A 254 -16.13 25.25 9.88
CA ALA A 254 -15.31 25.94 10.88
C ALA A 254 -14.05 26.59 10.28
N HIS A 255 -13.67 26.27 9.04
CA HIS A 255 -12.47 26.74 8.36
C HIS A 255 -12.79 27.20 6.92
N PRO A 256 -13.56 28.29 6.73
CA PRO A 256 -14.10 28.67 5.42
C PRO A 256 -13.05 29.00 4.36
N ASP A 257 -11.83 29.38 4.76
CA ASP A 257 -10.71 29.63 3.84
C ASP A 257 -10.01 28.34 3.37
N ALA A 258 -10.32 27.20 3.99
CA ALA A 258 -9.74 25.91 3.68
C ALA A 258 -10.65 25.11 2.72
N GLY A 259 -10.07 24.46 1.71
CA GLY A 259 -10.83 23.54 0.84
C GLY A 259 -11.85 24.23 -0.08
N ALA A 260 -11.49 25.38 -0.66
CA ALA A 260 -12.32 26.08 -1.63
C ALA A 260 -12.82 25.13 -2.74
N GLY A 261 -14.14 25.04 -2.90
CA GLY A 261 -14.79 24.14 -3.86
C GLY A 261 -15.10 22.72 -3.37
N TYR A 262 -14.81 22.39 -2.11
CA TYR A 262 -15.14 21.08 -1.53
C TYR A 262 -16.59 20.95 -1.09
N MET A 263 -17.26 22.06 -0.76
CA MET A 263 -18.64 22.08 -0.31
C MET A 263 -19.57 22.80 -1.29
N MET A 264 -20.85 22.47 -1.18
CA MET A 264 -21.95 23.14 -1.87
C MET A 264 -23.18 23.20 -0.98
N ASP A 265 -24.01 24.22 -1.19
CA ASP A 265 -25.29 24.36 -0.53
C ASP A 265 -26.31 23.41 -1.17
N ALA A 266 -26.95 22.59 -0.35
CA ALA A 266 -28.00 21.68 -0.77
C ALA A 266 -28.81 21.20 0.44
N PRO A 267 -30.15 21.08 0.32
CA PRO A 267 -30.98 20.66 1.43
C PRO A 267 -30.60 19.26 1.93
N ASP A 268 -30.73 19.08 3.24
CA ASP A 268 -30.56 17.81 3.93
C ASP A 268 -31.52 16.75 3.37
N ASN A 269 -32.77 17.15 3.14
CA ASN A 269 -33.83 16.32 2.56
C ASN A 269 -34.23 16.85 1.17
N PRO A 270 -33.49 16.49 0.10
CA PRO A 270 -33.76 16.99 -1.24
C PRO A 270 -35.06 16.40 -1.83
N THR A 271 -35.77 17.19 -2.63
CA THR A 271 -36.84 16.69 -3.50
C THR A 271 -36.29 15.80 -4.61
N ASP A 272 -37.16 15.14 -5.37
CA ASP A 272 -36.73 14.26 -6.47
C ASP A 272 -35.87 14.97 -7.52
N ASP A 273 -36.22 16.20 -7.91
CA ASP A 273 -35.46 17.01 -8.87
C ASP A 273 -34.12 17.47 -8.29
N GLN A 274 -34.09 17.81 -7.00
CA GLN A 274 -32.86 18.17 -6.30
C GLN A 274 -31.94 16.95 -6.16
N ALA A 275 -32.49 15.76 -5.88
CA ALA A 275 -31.73 14.52 -5.82
C ALA A 275 -31.10 14.16 -7.17
N ALA A 276 -31.82 14.38 -8.28
CA ALA A 276 -31.28 14.19 -9.63
C ALA A 276 -30.10 15.14 -9.92
N THR A 277 -30.19 16.39 -9.45
CA THR A 277 -29.10 17.36 -9.55
C THR A 277 -27.89 16.93 -8.71
N LEU A 278 -28.14 16.52 -7.46
CA LEU A 278 -27.08 16.04 -6.55
C LEU A 278 -26.34 14.82 -7.09
N ALA A 279 -27.02 13.91 -7.79
CA ALA A 279 -26.37 12.77 -8.42
C ALA A 279 -25.26 13.17 -9.42
N ALA A 280 -25.35 14.36 -10.02
CA ALA A 280 -24.35 14.90 -10.94
C ALA A 280 -23.30 15.80 -10.25
N THR A 281 -23.69 16.59 -9.25
CA THR A 281 -22.82 17.62 -8.65
C THR A 281 -22.16 17.20 -7.34
N SER A 282 -22.70 16.18 -6.67
CA SER A 282 -22.26 15.66 -5.38
C SER A 282 -22.21 14.13 -5.45
N CYS A 283 -23.30 13.47 -5.07
CA CYS A 283 -23.47 12.03 -5.11
C CYS A 283 -24.97 11.66 -5.16
N ASP A 284 -25.26 10.42 -5.55
CA ASP A 284 -26.63 9.91 -5.62
C ASP A 284 -27.15 9.52 -4.22
N VAL A 285 -27.96 10.40 -3.64
CA VAL A 285 -28.58 10.24 -2.32
C VAL A 285 -29.63 9.11 -2.26
N LYS A 286 -30.17 8.67 -3.41
CA LYS A 286 -31.14 7.58 -3.48
C LYS A 286 -30.47 6.23 -3.62
N ALA A 287 -29.33 6.18 -4.32
CA ALA A 287 -28.59 4.94 -4.53
C ALA A 287 -27.68 4.58 -3.35
N LEU A 288 -27.11 5.55 -2.64
CA LEU A 288 -26.08 5.31 -1.62
C LEU A 288 -26.47 5.86 -0.25
N LYS A 289 -26.61 4.98 0.75
CA LYS A 289 -26.86 5.36 2.15
C LYS A 289 -25.80 6.31 2.71
N VAL A 290 -24.53 6.08 2.35
CA VAL A 290 -23.41 6.95 2.76
C VAL A 290 -23.58 8.37 2.20
N CYS A 291 -24.05 8.50 0.95
CA CYS A 291 -24.34 9.80 0.34
C CYS A 291 -25.55 10.48 1.02
N ALA A 292 -26.61 9.72 1.29
CA ALA A 292 -27.79 10.23 1.98
C ALA A 292 -27.43 10.86 3.33
N ALA A 293 -26.48 10.26 4.07
CA ALA A 293 -26.02 10.75 5.37
C ALA A 293 -24.91 11.83 5.31
N ALA A 294 -24.31 12.09 4.15
CA ALA A 294 -23.19 13.02 4.00
C ALA A 294 -23.66 14.49 3.85
N HIS A 295 -24.27 15.04 4.89
CA HIS A 295 -24.71 16.44 4.95
C HIS A 295 -24.66 17.00 6.39
N VAL A 296 -24.56 18.32 6.49
CA VAL A 296 -24.69 19.08 7.76
C VAL A 296 -25.31 20.44 7.47
N ASP A 297 -26.43 20.75 8.11
CA ASP A 297 -27.06 22.08 8.11
C ASP A 297 -27.21 22.69 6.70
N GLY A 298 -27.70 21.91 5.73
CA GLY A 298 -27.88 22.37 4.35
C GLY A 298 -26.61 22.42 3.50
N HIS A 299 -25.52 21.79 3.95
CA HIS A 299 -24.26 21.71 3.21
C HIS A 299 -23.91 20.26 2.88
N ARG A 300 -23.36 20.04 1.69
CA ARG A 300 -22.92 18.74 1.18
C ARG A 300 -21.53 18.87 0.54
N LEU A 301 -20.82 17.74 0.45
CA LEU A 301 -19.54 17.67 -0.26
C LEU A 301 -19.76 17.56 -1.77
N THR A 302 -18.87 18.16 -2.57
CA THR A 302 -18.96 18.13 -4.04
C THR A 302 -18.45 16.82 -4.62
N ALA A 303 -18.83 16.52 -5.86
CA ALA A 303 -18.29 15.38 -6.60
C ALA A 303 -16.76 15.48 -6.77
N ALA A 304 -16.20 16.70 -6.79
CA ALA A 304 -14.77 16.91 -6.84
C ALA A 304 -14.08 16.44 -5.54
N TYR A 305 -14.64 16.80 -4.37
CA TYR A 305 -14.14 16.30 -3.09
C TYR A 305 -14.17 14.76 -3.04
N PHE A 306 -15.27 14.13 -3.47
CA PHE A 306 -15.34 12.65 -3.47
C PHE A 306 -14.33 11.98 -4.40
N ARG A 307 -13.97 12.60 -5.54
CA ARG A 307 -12.87 12.08 -6.38
C ARG A 307 -11.53 12.16 -5.64
N GLY A 308 -11.25 13.27 -4.96
CA GLY A 308 -10.05 13.42 -4.15
C GLY A 308 -9.99 12.45 -2.97
N ASP A 309 -11.09 12.25 -2.24
CA ASP A 309 -11.20 11.28 -1.13
C ASP A 309 -10.94 9.84 -1.63
N ARG A 310 -11.51 9.47 -2.78
CA ARG A 310 -11.25 8.15 -3.37
C ARG A 310 -9.80 7.97 -3.84
N ALA A 311 -9.22 9.00 -4.47
CA ALA A 311 -7.81 8.99 -4.86
C ALA A 311 -6.87 8.94 -3.64
N MET A 312 -7.23 9.59 -2.53
CA MET A 312 -6.53 9.47 -1.25
C MET A 312 -6.54 8.02 -0.75
N ARG A 313 -7.68 7.32 -0.83
CA ARG A 313 -7.78 5.89 -0.44
C ARG A 313 -6.98 4.97 -1.36
N GLU A 314 -6.88 5.30 -2.66
CA GLU A 314 -5.97 4.60 -3.57
C GLU A 314 -4.50 4.86 -3.23
N SER A 315 -4.18 6.02 -2.67
CA SER A 315 -2.81 6.32 -2.25
C SER A 315 -2.35 5.56 -0.99
N GLY A 316 -3.29 4.99 -0.23
CA GLY A 316 -3.06 4.35 1.07
C GLY A 316 -2.90 5.31 2.25
N PHE A 317 -2.95 6.64 2.02
CA PHE A 317 -2.77 7.68 3.05
C PHE A 317 -4.12 8.31 3.48
N ASP A 318 -5.16 7.50 3.60
CA ASP A 318 -6.50 7.90 4.06
C ASP A 318 -6.61 7.85 5.59
N THR A 319 -6.75 8.95 6.35
CA THR A 319 -6.76 10.35 5.91
C THR A 319 -5.51 11.10 6.37
N SER A 320 -5.14 12.08 5.56
CA SER A 320 -4.05 13.05 5.75
C SER A 320 -4.51 14.42 5.25
N PHE A 321 -3.73 15.48 5.51
CA PHE A 321 -3.94 16.81 4.93
C PHE A 321 -2.94 17.13 3.80
N ARG A 322 -2.20 16.12 3.33
CA ARG A 322 -1.12 16.21 2.35
C ARG A 322 -1.54 16.91 1.04
N PHE A 323 -2.76 16.63 0.57
CA PHE A 323 -3.32 17.17 -0.68
C PHE A 323 -4.48 18.15 -0.42
N GLY A 324 -4.34 18.98 0.62
CA GLY A 324 -5.40 19.85 1.12
C GLY A 324 -6.17 19.21 2.28
N PRO A 325 -7.18 19.90 2.86
CA PRO A 325 -7.96 19.37 3.97
C PRO A 325 -8.55 18.00 3.65
N PHE A 326 -8.26 17.01 4.50
CA PHE A 326 -8.64 15.61 4.31
C PHE A 326 -8.23 15.04 2.94
N SER A 327 -7.17 15.59 2.35
CA SER A 327 -6.64 15.24 1.03
C SER A 327 -7.71 15.19 -0.07
N GLY A 328 -8.69 16.11 0.02
CA GLY A 328 -9.81 16.25 -0.92
C GLY A 328 -9.41 16.67 -2.34
N SER A 329 -8.13 16.96 -2.60
CA SER A 329 -7.59 17.23 -3.94
C SER A 329 -6.56 16.21 -4.42
N THR A 330 -6.50 15.00 -3.84
CA THR A 330 -5.45 14.00 -4.20
C THR A 330 -5.37 13.72 -5.71
N ASP A 331 -6.50 13.71 -6.42
CA ASP A 331 -6.57 13.48 -7.87
C ASP A 331 -5.95 14.62 -8.71
N GLN A 332 -5.54 15.72 -8.09
CA GLN A 332 -4.96 16.90 -8.75
C GLN A 332 -3.44 16.98 -8.62
N TYR A 333 -2.82 15.99 -7.95
CA TYR A 333 -1.39 15.96 -7.72
C TYR A 333 -0.71 14.81 -8.47
N ALA A 334 0.55 15.03 -8.86
CA ALA A 334 1.51 13.98 -9.19
C ALA A 334 2.33 13.67 -7.93
N PRO A 335 2.06 12.56 -7.22
CA PRO A 335 2.73 12.28 -5.96
C PRO A 335 4.15 11.74 -6.16
N VAL A 336 5.08 12.15 -5.30
CA VAL A 336 6.46 11.61 -5.29
C VAL A 336 6.48 10.12 -4.99
N CYS A 337 5.61 9.62 -4.11
CA CYS A 337 5.52 8.20 -3.80
C CYS A 337 5.20 7.38 -5.05
N LEU A 338 4.04 7.62 -5.68
CA LEU A 338 3.59 6.87 -6.85
C LEU A 338 4.64 6.85 -7.96
N ASN A 339 5.23 8.01 -8.26
CA ASN A 339 6.18 8.10 -9.36
C ASN A 339 7.53 7.44 -9.03
N SER A 340 7.91 7.39 -7.75
CA SER A 340 9.07 6.59 -7.32
C SER A 340 8.80 5.10 -7.43
N LEU A 341 7.59 4.65 -7.06
CA LEU A 341 7.17 3.25 -7.21
C LEU A 341 7.14 2.85 -8.68
N LEU A 342 6.63 3.68 -9.57
CA LEU A 342 6.63 3.39 -11.01
C LEU A 342 8.03 3.41 -11.63
N TYR A 343 8.95 4.23 -11.11
CA TYR A 343 10.35 4.14 -11.51
C TYR A 343 10.96 2.81 -11.09
N LYS A 344 10.72 2.39 -9.83
CA LYS A 344 11.15 1.07 -9.35
C LYS A 344 10.54 -0.07 -10.15
N TYR A 345 9.27 0.07 -10.55
CA TYR A 345 8.59 -0.86 -11.42
C TYR A 345 9.28 -0.97 -12.77
N GLU A 346 9.63 0.16 -13.40
CA GLU A 346 10.34 0.18 -14.67
C GLU A 346 11.73 -0.47 -14.58
N THR A 347 12.48 -0.23 -13.49
CA THR A 347 13.81 -0.83 -13.31
C THR A 347 13.76 -2.32 -12.94
N ASP A 348 12.77 -2.76 -12.18
CA ASP A 348 12.53 -4.18 -11.93
C ASP A 348 12.12 -4.91 -13.22
N MET A 349 11.27 -4.30 -14.06
CA MET A 349 10.88 -4.88 -15.34
C MET A 349 12.05 -4.95 -16.35
N GLU A 350 12.95 -3.97 -16.34
CA GLU A 350 14.22 -4.05 -17.08
C GLU A 350 15.07 -5.24 -16.60
N HIS A 351 15.17 -5.43 -15.28
CA HIS A 351 15.91 -6.53 -14.68
C HIS A 351 15.31 -7.88 -15.06
N PHE A 352 13.99 -8.06 -14.92
CA PHE A 352 13.29 -9.29 -15.30
C PHE A 352 13.46 -9.59 -16.79
N ALA A 353 13.32 -8.58 -17.65
CA ALA A 353 13.55 -8.76 -19.09
C ALA A 353 14.98 -9.21 -19.39
N THR A 354 15.97 -8.72 -18.63
CA THR A 354 17.37 -9.14 -18.76
C THR A 354 17.57 -10.60 -18.35
N LEU A 355 17.01 -11.01 -17.21
CA LEU A 355 17.02 -12.40 -16.73
C LEU A 355 16.37 -13.36 -17.72
N LEU A 356 15.23 -12.95 -18.31
CA LEU A 356 14.49 -13.71 -19.33
C LEU A 356 15.08 -13.59 -20.74
N HIS A 357 16.24 -12.94 -20.88
CA HIS A 357 16.93 -12.72 -22.16
C HIS A 357 16.11 -11.94 -23.23
N ARG A 358 15.13 -11.14 -22.80
CA ARG A 358 14.28 -10.27 -23.62
C ARG A 358 14.93 -8.89 -23.84
N LYS A 359 15.97 -8.83 -24.67
CA LYS A 359 16.80 -7.61 -24.86
C LYS A 359 16.03 -6.36 -25.31
N GLN A 360 15.03 -6.52 -26.17
CA GLN A 360 14.24 -5.39 -26.68
C GLN A 360 13.37 -4.79 -25.57
N ASP A 361 12.75 -5.64 -24.76
CA ASP A 361 11.93 -5.21 -23.63
C ASP A 361 12.78 -4.53 -22.57
N ALA A 362 13.95 -5.07 -22.25
CA ALA A 362 14.90 -4.44 -21.32
C ALA A 362 15.25 -3.01 -21.76
N ALA A 363 15.57 -2.80 -23.05
CA ALA A 363 15.86 -1.48 -23.60
C ALA A 363 14.64 -0.54 -23.56
N MET A 364 13.42 -1.08 -23.78
CA MET A 364 12.19 -0.30 -23.64
C MET A 364 11.98 0.17 -22.19
N TRP A 365 12.15 -0.72 -21.21
CA TRP A 365 11.99 -0.40 -19.79
C TRP A 365 13.03 0.59 -19.30
N ALA A 366 14.30 0.43 -19.68
CA ALA A 366 15.37 1.40 -19.42
C ALA A 366 15.00 2.80 -19.92
N LYS A 367 14.47 2.89 -21.16
CA LYS A 367 14.03 4.17 -21.73
C LYS A 367 12.88 4.80 -20.93
N ARG A 368 11.92 4.01 -20.44
CA ARG A 368 10.82 4.48 -19.58
C ARG A 368 11.35 5.01 -18.25
N ALA A 369 12.22 4.25 -17.58
CA ALA A 369 12.86 4.66 -16.33
C ALA A 369 13.62 5.99 -16.47
N VAL A 370 14.40 6.15 -17.54
CA VAL A 370 15.11 7.42 -17.84
C VAL A 370 14.13 8.58 -18.02
N ALA A 371 13.05 8.39 -18.78
CA ALA A 371 12.05 9.43 -18.99
C ALA A 371 11.33 9.83 -17.68
N ARG A 372 10.96 8.84 -16.86
CA ARG A 372 10.33 9.10 -15.56
C ARG A 372 11.26 9.80 -14.59
N LYS A 373 12.53 9.37 -14.51
CA LYS A 373 13.55 10.03 -13.70
C LYS A 373 13.74 11.50 -14.11
N ALA A 374 13.73 11.79 -15.40
CA ALA A 374 13.79 13.17 -15.89
C ALA A 374 12.55 13.98 -15.47
N ALA A 375 11.34 13.41 -15.58
CA ALA A 375 10.10 14.06 -15.15
C ALA A 375 10.06 14.30 -13.62
N ILE A 376 10.48 13.32 -12.80
CA ILE A 376 10.55 13.47 -11.34
C ILE A 376 11.51 14.59 -10.96
N ASN A 377 12.70 14.63 -11.56
CA ASN A 377 13.66 15.71 -11.29
C ASN A 377 13.16 17.08 -11.75
N ARG A 378 12.35 17.15 -12.80
CA ARG A 378 11.79 18.40 -13.30
C ARG A 378 10.67 18.95 -12.41
N TYR A 379 9.76 18.09 -11.98
CA TYR A 379 8.51 18.52 -11.35
C TYR A 379 8.49 18.35 -9.83
N LEU A 380 9.23 17.37 -9.30
CA LEU A 380 9.13 16.95 -7.91
C LEU A 380 10.37 17.33 -7.09
N TRP A 381 11.56 17.42 -7.69
CA TRP A 381 12.76 17.86 -6.96
C TRP A 381 12.77 19.37 -6.76
N ASN A 382 12.94 19.83 -5.52
CA ASN A 382 13.15 21.23 -5.20
C ASN A 382 14.59 21.46 -4.71
N GLN A 383 15.42 22.05 -5.58
CA GLN A 383 16.83 22.30 -5.28
C GLN A 383 17.04 23.24 -4.09
N THR A 384 16.20 24.26 -3.92
CA THR A 384 16.35 25.26 -2.85
C THR A 384 15.99 24.67 -1.50
N LYS A 385 14.97 23.80 -1.46
CA LYS A 385 14.51 23.14 -0.25
C LYS A 385 15.18 21.78 0.01
N SER A 386 16.07 21.34 -0.87
CA SER A 386 16.79 20.06 -0.73
C SER A 386 15.88 18.84 -0.54
N MET A 387 14.67 18.88 -1.11
CA MET A 387 13.67 17.83 -0.90
C MET A 387 12.79 17.60 -2.12
N PHE A 388 12.25 16.39 -2.25
CA PHE A 388 11.20 16.08 -3.21
C PHE A 388 9.80 16.44 -2.66
N TYR A 389 8.96 17.05 -3.50
CA TYR A 389 7.59 17.43 -3.19
C TYR A 389 6.63 16.88 -4.25
N ASP A 390 5.37 16.72 -3.86
CA ASP A 390 4.30 16.46 -4.83
C ASP A 390 4.06 17.68 -5.72
N TYR A 391 3.55 17.46 -6.92
CA TYR A 391 3.27 18.54 -7.87
C TYR A 391 1.77 18.65 -8.16
N ASP A 392 1.19 19.80 -7.81
CA ASP A 392 -0.17 20.19 -8.21
C ASP A 392 -0.14 20.55 -9.69
N PHE A 393 -0.51 19.58 -10.54
CA PHE A 393 -0.42 19.75 -11.99
C PHE A 393 -1.59 20.58 -12.56
N VAL A 394 -2.65 20.77 -11.78
CA VAL A 394 -3.79 21.61 -12.15
C VAL A 394 -3.39 23.09 -12.02
N ASN A 395 -2.82 23.47 -10.88
CA ASN A 395 -2.36 24.84 -10.61
C ASN A 395 -0.89 25.07 -10.99
N LYS A 396 -0.21 24.05 -11.50
CA LYS A 396 1.18 24.07 -11.99
C LYS A 396 2.20 24.52 -10.93
N LYS A 397 2.02 24.08 -9.69
CA LYS A 397 2.88 24.47 -8.55
C LYS A 397 3.36 23.25 -7.76
N ALA A 398 4.53 23.35 -7.16
CA ALA A 398 4.98 22.37 -6.18
C ALA A 398 4.14 22.48 -4.89
N SER A 399 3.92 21.35 -4.22
CA SER A 399 3.36 21.31 -2.88
C SER A 399 4.29 22.01 -1.87
N ASP A 400 3.72 22.53 -0.79
CA ASP A 400 4.46 23.05 0.36
C ASP A 400 4.38 22.12 1.58
N TYR A 401 3.79 20.94 1.41
CA TYR A 401 3.58 19.95 2.46
C TYR A 401 4.81 19.06 2.60
N ASN A 402 5.48 19.11 3.75
CA ASN A 402 6.59 18.21 4.04
C ASN A 402 6.00 16.85 4.41
N TYR A 403 6.29 15.84 3.60
CA TYR A 403 5.72 14.51 3.76
C TYR A 403 6.77 13.43 3.60
N ILE A 404 6.76 12.41 4.46
CA ILE A 404 7.82 11.39 4.56
C ILE A 404 8.05 10.63 3.25
N SER A 405 7.06 10.57 2.37
CA SER A 405 7.23 9.95 1.06
C SER A 405 8.28 10.63 0.16
N ALA A 406 8.77 11.81 0.54
CA ALA A 406 9.91 12.46 -0.10
C ALA A 406 11.18 11.58 -0.10
N PHE A 407 11.26 10.55 0.74
CA PHE A 407 12.34 9.57 0.78
C PHE A 407 12.13 8.35 -0.14
N TYR A 408 10.95 8.17 -0.76
CA TYR A 408 10.73 7.07 -1.72
C TYR A 408 11.72 7.06 -2.89
N PRO A 409 12.21 8.21 -3.41
CA PRO A 409 13.29 8.24 -4.40
C PRO A 409 14.59 7.55 -3.96
N LEU A 410 14.89 7.49 -2.66
CA LEU A 410 16.05 6.75 -2.16
C LEU A 410 15.74 5.25 -2.19
N TRP A 411 14.59 4.81 -1.66
CA TRP A 411 14.17 3.41 -1.74
C TRP A 411 14.15 2.87 -3.20
N ALA A 412 13.69 3.71 -4.14
CA ALA A 412 13.61 3.34 -5.55
C ALA A 412 14.97 3.39 -6.30
N HIS A 413 16.08 3.76 -5.63
CA HIS A 413 17.38 4.04 -6.25
C HIS A 413 17.31 5.06 -7.41
N LEU A 414 16.42 6.03 -7.26
CA LEU A 414 16.13 7.06 -8.24
C LEU A 414 17.03 8.29 -8.03
N ALA A 415 17.20 8.70 -6.78
CA ALA A 415 17.96 9.90 -6.42
C ALA A 415 19.42 9.81 -6.88
N THR A 416 20.01 10.97 -7.20
CA THR A 416 21.47 11.05 -7.34
C THR A 416 22.14 11.03 -5.95
N PRO A 417 23.43 10.68 -5.82
CA PRO A 417 24.13 10.77 -4.54
C PRO A 417 24.05 12.17 -3.90
N ALA A 418 24.10 13.23 -4.71
CA ALA A 418 23.95 14.61 -4.22
C ALA A 418 22.52 14.89 -3.69
N GLN A 419 21.50 14.35 -4.33
CA GLN A 419 20.11 14.45 -3.83
C GLN A 419 19.91 13.64 -2.56
N ALA A 420 20.53 12.46 -2.44
CA ALA A 420 20.45 11.65 -1.23
C ALA A 420 21.10 12.36 -0.04
N ALA A 421 22.32 12.90 -0.22
CA ALA A 421 22.97 13.72 0.80
C ALA A 421 22.15 14.98 1.16
N ALA A 422 21.46 15.57 0.18
CA ALA A 422 20.56 16.69 0.44
C ALA A 422 19.31 16.26 1.23
N MET A 423 18.71 15.10 0.92
CA MET A 423 17.58 14.53 1.65
C MET A 423 17.92 14.16 3.10
N GLU A 424 19.14 13.69 3.37
CA GLU A 424 19.64 13.41 4.72
C GLU A 424 19.50 14.65 5.62
N THR A 425 19.81 15.85 5.09
CA THR A 425 19.65 17.11 5.84
C THR A 425 18.20 17.45 6.21
N GLN A 426 17.22 16.77 5.60
CA GLN A 426 15.79 16.97 5.84
C GLN A 426 15.20 15.95 6.82
N LEU A 427 15.97 14.93 7.26
CA LEU A 427 15.54 13.96 8.28
C LEU A 427 14.98 14.62 9.55
N PRO A 428 15.57 15.71 10.09
CA PRO A 428 15.06 16.36 11.30
C PRO A 428 13.62 16.91 11.20
N LEU A 429 13.05 17.05 9.99
CA LEU A 429 11.65 17.43 9.82
C LEU A 429 10.67 16.33 10.27
N PHE A 430 11.10 15.08 10.20
CA PHE A 430 10.24 13.91 10.45
C PHE A 430 10.69 13.08 11.65
N GLU A 431 11.96 13.20 12.04
CA GLU A 431 12.55 12.39 13.09
C GLU A 431 12.08 12.81 14.48
N HIS A 432 11.60 11.82 15.23
CA HIS A 432 11.27 11.91 16.65
C HIS A 432 11.88 10.72 17.40
N ASP A 433 11.84 10.79 18.74
CA ASP A 433 12.40 9.76 19.63
C ASP A 433 11.93 8.34 19.30
N GLY A 434 10.68 8.21 18.85
CA GLY A 434 10.06 6.92 18.55
C GLY A 434 10.11 6.48 17.08
N GLY A 435 10.71 7.25 16.18
CA GLY A 435 10.81 6.97 14.74
C GLY A 435 10.46 8.17 13.87
N LEU A 436 10.12 7.90 12.61
CA LEU A 436 9.77 8.93 11.62
C LEU A 436 8.26 9.17 11.56
N ALA A 437 7.84 10.43 11.69
CA ALA A 437 6.46 10.88 11.50
C ALA A 437 6.11 11.00 10.01
N MET A 438 4.82 10.94 9.71
CA MET A 438 4.33 11.08 8.33
C MET A 438 4.55 12.48 7.74
N SER A 439 4.46 13.51 8.57
CA SER A 439 4.62 14.92 8.21
C SER A 439 5.08 15.74 9.41
N ASP A 440 5.32 17.03 9.18
CA ASP A 440 5.60 18.03 10.22
C ASP A 440 4.34 18.81 10.67
N ARG A 441 3.14 18.38 10.26
CA ARG A 441 1.88 19.08 10.54
C ARG A 441 0.94 18.23 11.38
N ALA A 442 0.55 18.74 12.55
CA ALA A 442 -0.43 18.09 13.43
C ALA A 442 -1.86 18.34 12.96
N SER A 443 -2.28 17.70 11.87
CA SER A 443 -3.64 17.85 11.33
C SER A 443 -4.71 17.14 12.17
N GLY A 444 -4.31 16.20 13.03
CA GLY A 444 -5.20 15.35 13.82
C GLY A 444 -5.74 14.12 13.07
N THR A 445 -5.42 13.99 11.79
CA THR A 445 -5.68 12.79 11.00
C THR A 445 -4.58 11.73 11.20
N GLN A 446 -4.84 10.48 10.81
CA GLN A 446 -3.98 9.36 11.16
C GLN A 446 -2.66 9.28 10.37
N TRP A 447 -2.60 9.87 9.18
CA TRP A 447 -1.42 9.87 8.31
C TRP A 447 -0.67 11.20 8.31
N ASP A 448 -0.60 11.82 9.49
CA ASP A 448 0.12 13.07 9.77
C ASP A 448 0.76 13.02 11.17
N LEU A 449 1.52 14.05 11.55
CA LEU A 449 2.08 14.20 12.91
C LEU A 449 0.95 14.05 13.96
N PRO A 450 1.13 13.27 15.05
CA PRO A 450 2.37 12.70 15.58
C PRO A 450 2.64 11.24 15.18
N PHE A 451 1.94 10.72 14.18
CA PHE A 451 1.96 9.29 13.89
C PHE A 451 3.07 8.91 12.92
N GLY A 452 3.72 7.78 13.21
CA GLY A 452 4.64 7.09 12.33
C GLY A 452 4.14 5.67 12.05
N TRP A 453 4.41 5.22 10.83
CA TRP A 453 3.91 3.96 10.30
C TRP A 453 5.08 3.09 9.86
N ALA A 454 4.96 1.78 10.09
CA ALA A 454 6.03 0.84 9.79
C ALA A 454 6.45 0.82 8.30
N PRO A 455 5.52 0.91 7.32
CA PRO A 455 5.85 1.06 5.90
C PRO A 455 6.85 2.17 5.61
N THR A 456 6.54 3.40 6.03
CA THR A 456 7.34 4.58 5.67
C THR A 456 8.63 4.65 6.46
N ASN A 457 8.64 4.17 7.70
CA ASN A 457 9.88 3.99 8.46
C ASN A 457 10.81 3.01 7.74
N TRP A 458 10.30 1.83 7.34
CA TRP A 458 11.09 0.84 6.59
C TRP A 458 11.64 1.40 5.28
N LEU A 459 10.80 1.99 4.43
CA LEU A 459 11.22 2.49 3.12
C LEU A 459 12.29 3.58 3.24
N THR A 460 12.13 4.51 4.18
CA THR A 460 13.13 5.56 4.42
C THR A 460 14.44 4.97 4.92
N ILE A 461 14.40 4.11 5.94
CA ILE A 461 15.61 3.50 6.54
C ILE A 461 16.35 2.63 5.52
N TYR A 462 15.63 1.83 4.75
CA TYR A 462 16.19 1.05 3.65
C TYR A 462 16.84 1.98 2.62
N GLY A 463 16.13 3.02 2.18
CA GLY A 463 16.65 3.98 1.21
C GLY A 463 17.93 4.67 1.67
N LEU A 464 18.03 5.09 2.93
CA LEU A 464 19.27 5.65 3.50
C LEU A 464 20.42 4.66 3.46
N THR A 465 20.16 3.41 3.86
CA THR A 465 21.14 2.32 3.84
C THR A 465 21.71 2.09 2.44
N GLU A 466 20.84 2.03 1.44
CA GLU A 466 21.22 1.79 0.04
C GLU A 466 22.04 2.93 -0.59
N TYR A 467 21.97 4.14 0.00
CA TYR A 467 22.78 5.28 -0.41
C TYR A 467 24.05 5.46 0.46
N GLY A 468 24.33 4.51 1.36
CA GLY A 468 25.54 4.48 2.18
C GLY A 468 25.43 5.24 3.50
N ASP A 469 24.29 5.86 3.80
CA ASP A 469 24.04 6.48 5.10
C ASP A 469 23.60 5.43 6.13
N THR A 470 24.58 4.64 6.54
CA THR A 470 24.39 3.57 7.53
C THR A 470 24.23 4.12 8.94
N THR A 471 24.73 5.33 9.22
CA THR A 471 24.71 5.88 10.58
C THR A 471 23.29 6.28 10.97
N ASP A 472 22.62 7.08 10.14
CA ASP A 472 21.25 7.49 10.43
C ASP A 472 20.27 6.34 10.22
N ALA A 473 20.47 5.48 9.22
CA ALA A 473 19.66 4.28 9.04
C ALA A 473 19.63 3.38 10.29
N LEU A 474 20.80 3.06 10.87
CA LEU A 474 20.88 2.21 12.07
C LEU A 474 20.31 2.91 13.31
N ARG A 475 20.48 4.23 13.41
CA ARG A 475 19.92 5.05 14.50
C ARG A 475 18.38 5.04 14.46
N LEU A 476 17.80 5.28 13.28
CA LEU A 476 16.35 5.26 13.05
C LEU A 476 15.77 3.84 13.20
N ALA A 477 16.44 2.82 12.69
CA ALA A 477 16.06 1.42 12.88
C ALA A 477 16.00 1.06 14.36
N LYS A 478 17.01 1.47 15.14
CA LYS A 478 17.05 1.26 16.58
C LYS A 478 15.91 2.00 17.29
N SER A 479 15.69 3.28 16.99
CA SER A 479 14.61 4.07 17.60
C SER A 479 13.23 3.44 17.36
N PHE A 480 12.89 3.13 16.11
CA PHE A 480 11.57 2.58 15.79
C PHE A 480 11.36 1.16 16.33
N THR A 481 12.38 0.29 16.26
CA THR A 481 12.29 -1.06 16.85
C THR A 481 12.18 -1.01 18.38
N GLN A 482 12.84 -0.07 19.05
CA GLN A 482 12.69 0.13 20.50
C GLN A 482 11.28 0.58 20.88
N THR A 483 10.65 1.46 20.09
CA THR A 483 9.23 1.82 20.24
C THR A 483 8.34 0.58 20.17
N ILE A 484 8.52 -0.25 19.13
CA ILE A 484 7.73 -1.48 18.96
C ILE A 484 7.95 -2.43 20.14
N GLU A 485 9.20 -2.70 20.52
CA GLU A 485 9.55 -3.62 21.60
C GLU A 485 9.04 -3.15 22.97
N GLN A 486 9.08 -1.84 23.25
CA GLN A 486 8.58 -1.30 24.51
C GLN A 486 7.06 -1.44 24.60
N ASN A 487 6.33 -1.16 23.52
CA ASN A 487 4.88 -1.33 23.53
C ASN A 487 4.49 -2.81 23.58
N TYR A 488 5.22 -3.69 22.90
CA TYR A 488 5.05 -5.14 23.02
C TYR A 488 5.26 -5.62 24.46
N ARG A 489 6.28 -5.12 25.18
CA ARG A 489 6.47 -5.45 26.61
C ARG A 489 5.32 -5.00 27.50
N ASN A 490 4.56 -3.98 27.09
CA ASN A 490 3.47 -3.42 27.90
C ASN A 490 2.19 -4.27 27.80
N ASP A 491 1.84 -4.76 26.61
CA ASP A 491 0.54 -5.45 26.39
C ASP A 491 0.61 -6.75 25.59
N GLY A 492 1.80 -7.17 25.16
CA GLY A 492 2.02 -8.41 24.41
C GLY A 492 1.59 -8.35 22.95
N THR A 493 1.36 -7.16 22.37
CA THR A 493 0.85 -7.01 21.00
C THR A 493 1.64 -6.03 20.13
N LEU A 494 1.55 -6.22 18.81
CA LEU A 494 2.00 -5.25 17.81
C LEU A 494 0.80 -4.51 17.21
N ARG A 495 1.02 -3.25 16.84
CA ARG A 495 -0.04 -2.32 16.42
C ARG A 495 0.16 -1.84 15.00
N GLU A 496 -0.93 -1.36 14.41
CA GLU A 496 -1.00 -0.76 13.08
C GLU A 496 -0.08 0.48 12.95
N LYS A 497 -0.13 1.39 13.94
CA LYS A 497 0.64 2.65 13.95
C LYS A 497 1.06 3.05 15.37
N TYR A 498 2.04 3.95 15.44
CA TYR A 498 2.63 4.44 16.69
C TYR A 498 2.69 5.96 16.70
N ASN A 499 2.45 6.57 17.86
CA ASN A 499 2.78 7.97 18.10
C ASN A 499 4.30 8.06 18.32
N VAL A 500 5.03 8.53 17.30
CA VAL A 500 6.50 8.55 17.32
C VAL A 500 7.07 9.70 18.15
N VAL A 501 6.28 10.74 18.44
CA VAL A 501 6.68 11.82 19.35
C VAL A 501 6.79 11.31 20.78
N SER A 502 5.88 10.43 21.19
CA SER A 502 5.84 9.86 22.55
C SER A 502 6.38 8.43 22.66
N GLY A 503 6.72 7.79 21.53
CA GLY A 503 7.12 6.38 21.50
C GLY A 503 6.02 5.41 21.96
N SER A 504 4.74 5.75 21.72
CA SER A 504 3.59 5.03 22.29
C SER A 504 2.67 4.43 21.23
N ALA A 505 2.12 3.25 21.53
CA ALA A 505 1.00 2.64 20.81
C ALA A 505 -0.35 3.31 21.12
N ASN A 506 -0.41 4.17 22.14
CA ASN A 506 -1.60 4.94 22.47
C ASN A 506 -1.76 6.06 21.44
N VAL A 507 -2.79 5.93 20.61
CA VAL A 507 -3.09 6.89 19.55
C VAL A 507 -4.48 7.47 19.75
N ALA A 508 -4.58 8.79 19.62
CA ALA A 508 -5.84 9.51 19.64
C ALA A 508 -5.96 10.25 18.29
N VAL A 509 -6.73 9.68 17.37
CA VAL A 509 -7.02 10.29 16.07
C VAL A 509 -8.28 11.14 16.22
N SER A 510 -8.21 12.43 15.86
CA SER A 510 -9.33 13.35 16.04
C SER A 510 -10.35 13.26 14.90
N ALA A 511 -9.92 12.86 13.69
CA ALA A 511 -10.80 12.70 12.53
C ALA A 511 -10.41 11.50 11.64
N GLY A 512 -11.42 10.79 11.12
CA GLY A 512 -11.24 9.54 10.37
C GLY A 512 -11.20 8.29 11.26
N TYR A 513 -10.60 7.22 10.76
CA TYR A 513 -10.54 5.91 11.43
C TYR A 513 -9.82 5.97 12.78
N LYS A 514 -10.56 5.68 13.86
CA LYS A 514 -10.12 5.91 15.25
C LYS A 514 -9.48 4.70 15.93
N MET A 515 -9.51 3.51 15.31
CA MET A 515 -8.96 2.30 15.92
C MET A 515 -7.46 2.16 15.64
N ASN A 516 -6.75 1.52 16.58
CA ASN A 516 -5.37 1.06 16.39
C ASN A 516 -5.36 -0.48 16.43
N VAL A 517 -5.30 -1.09 15.25
CA VAL A 517 -5.57 -2.52 15.09
C VAL A 517 -4.41 -3.36 15.64
N ILE A 518 -4.75 -4.44 16.35
CA ILE A 518 -3.80 -5.46 16.82
C ILE A 518 -3.47 -6.40 15.66
N GLY A 519 -2.18 -6.70 15.48
CA GLY A 519 -1.74 -7.65 14.46
C GLY A 519 -0.26 -7.46 14.16
N PHE A 520 0.20 -6.37 13.55
CA PHE A 520 -0.35 -5.87 12.29
C PHE A 520 0.68 -6.23 11.22
N GLY A 521 0.25 -6.76 10.07
CA GLY A 521 1.10 -7.45 9.11
C GLY A 521 2.31 -6.66 8.64
N TRP A 522 2.15 -5.37 8.29
CA TRP A 522 3.30 -4.55 7.92
C TRP A 522 4.26 -4.27 9.08
N THR A 523 3.78 -4.27 10.33
CA THR A 523 4.59 -3.90 11.51
C THR A 523 5.48 -5.08 11.82
N ASN A 524 4.90 -6.27 11.74
CA ASN A 524 5.59 -7.55 11.86
C ASN A 524 6.71 -7.64 10.80
N GLY A 525 6.38 -7.39 9.53
CA GLY A 525 7.37 -7.49 8.45
C GLY A 525 8.48 -6.45 8.51
N ALA A 526 8.13 -5.17 8.74
CA ALA A 526 9.11 -4.11 8.91
C ALA A 526 10.00 -4.34 10.13
N TYR A 527 9.44 -4.80 11.26
CA TYR A 527 10.22 -5.12 12.46
C TYR A 527 11.28 -6.18 12.16
N LEU A 528 10.91 -7.31 11.55
CA LEU A 528 11.86 -8.37 11.20
C LEU A 528 13.00 -7.86 10.31
N ARG A 529 12.67 -7.03 9.31
CA ARG A 529 13.68 -6.44 8.41
C ARG A 529 14.62 -5.48 9.12
N LEU A 530 14.09 -4.59 9.97
CA LEU A 530 14.89 -3.67 10.76
C LEU A 530 15.79 -4.40 11.77
N LYS A 531 15.30 -5.47 12.40
CA LYS A 531 16.09 -6.32 13.30
C LYS A 531 17.22 -7.03 12.57
N ALA A 532 16.95 -7.58 11.39
CA ALA A 532 17.98 -8.20 10.56
C ALA A 532 19.07 -7.20 10.16
N MET A 533 18.69 -5.97 9.79
CA MET A 533 19.62 -4.89 9.49
C MET A 533 20.50 -4.53 10.70
N LEU A 534 19.91 -4.39 11.89
CA LEU A 534 20.65 -4.11 13.13
C LEU A 534 21.60 -5.26 13.51
N ALA A 535 21.21 -6.52 13.27
CA ALA A 535 22.05 -7.68 13.57
C ALA A 535 23.23 -7.83 12.59
N ALA A 536 23.07 -7.38 11.34
CA ALA A 536 24.12 -7.39 10.33
C ALA A 536 25.11 -6.22 10.47
N ALA A 537 24.81 -5.22 11.32
CA ALA A 537 25.68 -4.07 11.52
C ALA A 537 27.02 -4.51 12.15
N PRO A 538 28.16 -4.01 11.65
CA PRO A 538 29.46 -4.34 12.22
C PRO A 538 29.51 -3.93 13.70
N ALA A 539 30.00 -4.84 14.56
CA ALA A 539 30.24 -4.52 15.96
C ALA A 539 31.14 -3.28 16.05
N LYS A 540 30.75 -2.29 16.86
CA LYS A 540 31.64 -1.14 17.10
C LYS A 540 32.97 -1.67 17.65
N PRO A 541 34.10 -1.28 17.06
CA PRO A 541 35.43 -1.73 17.49
C PRO A 541 35.74 -1.33 18.94
#